data_AF-A0A7V9GF75-F1
#
_entry.id   AF-A0A7V9GF75-F1
#
_cell.length_a   1.000
_cell.length_b   1.000
_cell.length_c   1.000
_cell.angle_alpha   90.00
_cell.angle_beta   90.00
_cell.angle_gamma   90.00
#
_symmetry.space_group_name_H-M   'P 1'
#
loop_
_entity.id
_entity.type
_entity.pdbx_description
1 polymer ?
#
loop_
_entity_poly.entity_id
_entity_poly.type
_entity_poly.pdbx_seq_one_letter_code
_entity_poly.pdbx_strand_id
1 'polypeptide(L)' 'MAADTDTSGPLLEVRDLVLRFGGVSALNGVSFEVQAGELFAV' A
#
# COMPACT_ATOMS: atom_id res chain seq x y z
N MET A 1 -18.98 -16.92 -13.48
CA MET A 1 -18.55 -17.29 -12.12
C MET A 1 -17.34 -16.44 -11.82
N ALA A 2 -17.55 -15.24 -11.28
CA ALA A 2 -16.48 -14.27 -11.01
C ALA A 2 -15.68 -14.78 -9.80
N ALA A 3 -14.36 -14.90 -9.98
CA ALA A 3 -13.48 -15.47 -8.97
C ALA A 3 -13.28 -14.48 -7.80
N ASP A 4 -13.55 -14.99 -6.59
CA ASP A 4 -12.84 -14.74 -5.34
C ASP A 4 -12.83 -13.29 -4.80
N THR A 5 -13.94 -12.86 -4.20
CA THR A 5 -14.04 -11.62 -3.39
C THR A 5 -14.01 -11.85 -1.88
N ASP A 6 -13.64 -13.05 -1.43
CA ASP A 6 -13.48 -13.35 0.00
C ASP A 6 -12.02 -13.63 0.31
N THR A 7 -11.20 -12.58 0.30
CA THR A 7 -9.97 -12.56 1.08
C THR A 7 -10.18 -11.53 2.18
N SER A 8 -10.34 -11.98 3.42
CA SER A 8 -10.70 -11.14 4.60
C SER A 8 -9.58 -10.18 5.04
N GLY A 9 -8.72 -9.74 4.11
CA GLY A 9 -7.54 -8.92 4.36
C GLY A 9 -7.26 -7.93 3.22
N PRO A 10 -6.36 -6.98 3.45
CA PRO A 10 -6.03 -5.95 2.48
C PRO A 10 -5.53 -6.55 1.16
N LEU A 11 -5.87 -5.92 0.04
CA LEU A 11 -5.38 -6.33 -1.28
C LEU A 11 -3.88 -6.07 -1.42
N LEU A 12 -3.40 -4.98 -0.81
CA LEU A 12 -1.98 -4.64 -0.76
C LEU A 12 -1.64 -4.18 0.66
N GLU A 13 -0.57 -4.74 1.22
CA GLU A 13 -0.01 -4.32 2.49
C GLU A 13 1.45 -3.91 2.29
N VAL A 14 1.79 -2.71 2.73
CA VAL A 14 3.14 -2.16 2.68
C VAL A 14 3.58 -1.80 4.10
N ARG A 15 4.77 -2.26 4.48
CA ARG A 15 5.38 -2.00 5.78
C ARG A 15 6.71 -1.27 5.59
N ASP A 16 6.95 -0.28 6.45
CA ASP A 16 8.22 0.47 6.53
C ASP A 16 8.69 1.07 5.18
N LEU A 17 7.78 1.61 4.39
CA LEU A 17 8.11 2.26 3.11
C LEU A 17 9.04 3.45 3.33
N VAL A 18 10.18 3.41 2.64
CA VAL A 18 11.13 4.53 2.55
C VAL A 18 11.21 4.97 1.10
N LEU A 19 10.81 6.21 0.83
CA LEU A 19 10.88 6.83 -0.49
C LEU A 19 11.96 7.91 -0.47
N ARG A 20 12.92 7.84 -1.40
CA ARG A 20 14.02 8.79 -1.50
C ARG A 20 14.03 9.45 -2.86
N PHE A 21 14.12 10.77 -2.86
CA PHE A 21 14.31 11.57 -4.07
C PHE A 21 15.63 12.32 -3.97
N GLY A 22 16.62 11.86 -4.74
CA GLY A 22 17.98 12.35 -4.66
C GLY A 22 18.59 12.13 -3.27
N GLY A 23 18.99 13.23 -2.63
CA GLY A 23 19.58 13.21 -1.28
C GLY A 23 18.58 13.25 -0.13
N VAL A 24 17.28 13.36 -0.39
CA VAL A 24 16.25 13.55 0.65
C VAL A 24 15.35 12.30 0.76
N SER A 25 15.04 11.89 1.99
CA SER A 25 14.00 10.88 2.25
C SER A 25 12.66 11.59 2.33
N ALA A 26 11.82 11.39 1.30
CA ALA A 26 10.47 11.93 1.22
C ALA A 26 9.47 11.15 2.06
N LEU A 27 9.61 9.82 2.11
CA LEU A 27 8.89 8.97 3.06
C LEU A 27 9.91 8.15 3.84
N ASN A 28 9.67 7.95 5.12
CA ASN A 28 10.58 7.22 6.00
C ASN A 28 9.81 6.35 7.00
N GLY A 29 9.70 5.05 6.72
CA GLY A 29 9.05 4.10 7.61
C GLY A 29 7.52 4.15 7.58
N VAL A 30 6.92 4.46 6.42
CA VAL A 30 5.45 4.56 6.29
C VAL A 30 4.85 3.18 6.03
N SER A 31 3.86 2.79 6.81
CA SER A 31 3.12 1.54 6.61
C SER A 31 1.66 1.85 6.26
N PHE A 32 1.12 1.17 5.26
CA PHE A 32 -0.26 1.34 4.82
C PHE A 32 -0.80 0.07 4.17
N GLU A 33 -2.12 0.00 4.13
CA GLU A 33 -2.90 -1.07 3.52
C GLU A 33 -3.84 -0.47 2.49
N VAL A 34 -4.07 -1.16 1.38
CA VAL A 34 -5.02 -0.76 0.33
C VAL A 34 -6.05 -1.86 0.17
N GLN A 35 -7.33 -1.49 0.29
CA GLN A 35 -8.44 -2.41 0.11
C GLN A 35 -8.78 -2.59 -1.38
N ALA A 36 -9.50 -3.66 -1.71
CA ALA A 36 -9.95 -3.88 -3.08
C ALA A 36 -10.88 -2.73 -3.53
N GLY A 37 -10.53 -2.08 -4.65
CA GLY A 37 -11.29 -0.95 -5.20
C GLY A 37 -10.96 0.42 -4.59
N GLU A 38 -9.97 0.49 -3.70
CA GLU A 38 -9.50 1.74 -3.09
C GLU A 38 -8.41 2.41 -3.93
N LEU A 39 -8.49 3.74 -4.09
CA LEU A 39 -7.43 4.55 -4.68
C LEU A 39 -6.57 5.16 -3.57
N PHE A 40 -5.30 4.76 -3.51
CA PHE A 40 -4.33 5.29 -2.57
C PHE A 40 -3.28 6.15 -3.27
N ALA A 41 -2.97 7.33 -2.73
CA ALA A 41 -1.97 8.27 -3.26
C ALA A 41 -1.21 8.96 -2.11
N VAL A 42 0.09 9.20 -2.31
CA VAL A 42 1.02 9.87 -1.38
C VAL A 42 1.59 11.14 -1.99
#